data_AF-A0A965C7W0-F1
#
_entry.id   AF-A0A965C7W0-F1
#
_cell.length_a   1.000
_cell.length_b   1.000
_cell.length_c   1.000
_cell.angle_alpha   90.00
_cell.angle_beta   90.00
_cell.angle_gamma   90.00
#
_symmetry.space_group_name_H-M   'P 1'
#
loop_
_entity.id
_entity.type
_entity.pdbx_description
1 polymer ?
#
loop_
_entity_poly.entity_id
_entity_poly.type
_entity_poly.pdbx_seq_one_letter_code
_entity_poly.pdbx_strand_id
1 'polypeptide(L)'
;MNTPNKHPFERFGPSCMLDGLQSLGLQPDGRLLALNSFENRVYLLWLDEPWFDAMGEPHDSLVLKAYRPGRWSLAQVLEEHRFAYDLAEAELPVAAPINLRESFAASDLAGDSLMWIDPVFVALWPRQGGRAPDMDRPEVLERMGRFIARLHGVGRRQAFHHRSGFRGLASAFDAIDQVAALRKLLPQACDRWLGTARACLNTAQKVIADLPAPKLLRIHGDMHWGNVLWTEAGPHFVDLDDCRMGPAISDLWPLLSGQGEELEAEHTAWIANRYDDPAFPRAFPGFAEPDYWDRRMFELEQQLSVLRHAFDAGIPKGEIAYD
;
A
#
# COMPACT_ATOMS: atom_id res chain seq x y z
N MET A 1 30.45 -6.26 -13.15
CA MET A 1 29.67 -7.45 -13.50
C MET A 1 28.33 -7.31 -12.82
N ASN A 2 27.30 -6.85 -13.55
CA ASN A 2 25.93 -6.86 -13.03
C ASN A 2 25.51 -8.34 -12.95
N THR A 3 25.48 -8.90 -11.74
CA THR A 3 24.66 -10.09 -11.52
C THR A 3 23.25 -9.74 -11.97
N PRO A 4 22.62 -10.50 -12.89
CA PRO A 4 21.21 -10.28 -13.20
C PRO A 4 20.46 -10.32 -11.88
N ASN A 5 19.72 -9.25 -11.58
CA ASN A 5 18.97 -9.13 -10.35
C ASN A 5 17.90 -10.22 -10.39
N LYS A 6 18.14 -11.34 -9.70
CA LYS A 6 17.22 -12.48 -9.70
C LYS A 6 15.88 -12.03 -9.16
N HIS A 7 14.80 -12.38 -9.87
CA HIS A 7 13.47 -11.97 -9.48
C HIS A 7 13.17 -12.47 -8.06
N PRO A 8 12.66 -11.63 -7.12
CA PRO A 8 12.55 -11.99 -5.70
C PRO A 8 11.75 -13.26 -5.40
N PHE A 9 10.84 -13.64 -6.32
CA PHE A 9 10.01 -14.84 -6.23
C PHE A 9 10.42 -15.96 -7.19
N GLU A 10 11.63 -15.94 -7.77
CA GLU A 10 12.09 -16.95 -8.76
C GLU A 10 11.93 -18.39 -8.25
N ARG A 11 12.09 -18.61 -6.94
CA ARG A 11 11.96 -19.92 -6.28
C ARG A 11 10.55 -20.19 -5.72
N PHE A 12 9.68 -19.19 -5.68
CA PHE A 12 8.32 -19.29 -5.17
C PHE A 12 7.33 -19.50 -6.33
N GLY A 13 7.22 -20.77 -6.77
CA GLY A 13 6.28 -21.20 -7.81
C GLY A 13 5.01 -21.87 -7.26
N PRO A 14 4.02 -22.14 -8.12
CA PRO A 14 2.74 -22.76 -7.71
C PRO A 14 2.90 -24.06 -6.93
N SER A 15 3.80 -24.96 -7.34
CA SER A 15 4.02 -26.24 -6.64
C SER A 15 4.52 -26.03 -5.21
N CYS A 16 5.54 -25.19 -5.02
CA CYS A 16 6.08 -24.87 -3.69
C CYS A 16 5.01 -24.25 -2.77
N MET A 17 4.14 -23.41 -3.32
CA MET A 17 3.02 -22.84 -2.60
C MET A 17 2.00 -23.91 -2.17
N LEU A 18 1.56 -24.78 -3.09
CA LEU A 18 0.59 -25.82 -2.80
C LEU A 18 1.12 -26.81 -1.74
N ASP A 19 2.36 -27.25 -1.88
CA ASP A 19 3.02 -28.14 -0.91
C ASP A 19 3.09 -27.48 0.48
N GLY A 20 3.41 -26.18 0.54
CA GLY A 20 3.41 -25.41 1.77
C GLY A 20 2.02 -25.33 2.41
N LEU A 21 0.97 -25.06 1.63
CA LEU A 21 -0.40 -25.00 2.15
C LEU A 21 -0.89 -26.36 2.66
N GLN A 22 -0.56 -27.46 1.97
CA GLN A 22 -0.87 -28.81 2.43
C GLN A 22 -0.17 -29.14 3.76
N SER A 23 1.02 -28.60 4.00
CA SER A 23 1.70 -28.78 5.29
C SER A 23 0.99 -28.11 6.48
N LEU A 24 0.13 -27.11 6.22
CA LEU A 24 -0.78 -26.53 7.24
C LEU A 24 -2.03 -27.40 7.47
N GLY A 25 -2.25 -28.44 6.66
CA GLY A 25 -3.49 -29.21 6.65
C GLY A 25 -4.61 -28.59 5.80
N LEU A 26 -4.32 -27.48 5.10
CA LEU A 26 -5.24 -26.91 4.11
C LEU A 26 -5.24 -27.78 2.85
N GLN A 27 -6.39 -28.00 2.22
CA GLN A 27 -6.52 -28.78 0.98
C GLN A 27 -6.97 -27.88 -0.18
N PRO A 28 -6.03 -27.21 -0.90
CA PRO A 28 -6.37 -26.48 -2.10
C PRO A 28 -6.74 -27.45 -3.23
N ASP A 29 -7.79 -27.12 -4.00
CA ASP A 29 -8.27 -27.95 -5.13
C ASP A 29 -7.42 -27.83 -6.41
N GLY A 30 -6.32 -27.08 -6.32
CA GLY A 30 -5.38 -26.80 -7.41
C GLY A 30 -5.71 -25.58 -8.27
N ARG A 31 -6.89 -24.96 -8.12
CA ARG A 31 -7.20 -23.69 -8.79
C ARG A 31 -6.46 -22.55 -8.08
N LEU A 32 -5.60 -21.87 -8.84
CA LEU A 32 -4.86 -20.70 -8.40
C LEU A 32 -5.03 -19.57 -9.42
N LEU A 33 -5.54 -18.43 -8.97
CA LEU A 33 -5.66 -17.22 -9.78
C LEU A 33 -4.73 -16.15 -9.22
N ALA A 34 -3.70 -15.79 -9.98
CA ALA A 34 -2.84 -14.66 -9.62
C ALA A 34 -3.64 -13.35 -9.69
N LEU A 35 -3.62 -12.57 -8.62
CA LEU A 35 -4.22 -11.24 -8.55
C LEU A 35 -3.19 -10.17 -8.92
N ASN A 36 -3.66 -9.02 -9.38
CA ASN A 36 -2.79 -7.92 -9.77
C ASN A 36 -2.15 -7.28 -8.53
N SER A 37 -0.88 -7.58 -8.29
CA SER A 37 -0.06 -6.94 -7.26
C SER A 37 1.39 -6.91 -7.74
N PHE A 38 2.01 -5.72 -7.75
CA PHE A 38 3.37 -5.54 -8.22
C PHE A 38 4.42 -5.82 -7.14
N GLU A 39 4.05 -5.64 -5.87
CA GLU A 39 5.00 -5.77 -4.79
C GLU A 39 4.99 -7.17 -4.20
N ASN A 40 3.83 -7.61 -3.73
CA ASN A 40 3.66 -8.94 -3.18
C ASN A 40 3.10 -9.89 -4.25
N ARG A 41 3.30 -11.19 -4.08
CA ARG A 41 2.59 -12.17 -4.91
C ARG A 41 1.28 -12.52 -4.22
N VAL A 42 0.17 -12.14 -4.83
CA VAL A 42 -1.17 -12.37 -4.30
C VAL A 42 -1.90 -13.37 -5.18
N TYR A 43 -2.51 -14.38 -4.56
CA TYR A 43 -3.28 -15.41 -5.25
C TYR A 43 -4.63 -15.60 -4.58
N LEU A 44 -5.66 -15.79 -5.39
CA LEU A 44 -6.90 -16.41 -4.95
C LEU A 44 -6.77 -17.92 -5.16
N LEU A 45 -7.00 -18.69 -4.10
CA LEU A 45 -6.97 -20.16 -4.12
C LEU A 45 -8.33 -20.73 -3.69
N TRP A 46 -8.72 -21.85 -4.26
CA TRP A 46 -9.94 -22.56 -3.90
C TRP A 46 -9.61 -23.82 -3.11
N LEU A 47 -10.55 -24.22 -2.27
CA LEU A 47 -10.40 -25.36 -1.36
C LEU A 47 -11.31 -26.52 -1.78
N ASP A 48 -10.86 -27.74 -1.55
CA ASP A 48 -11.68 -28.95 -1.70
C ASP A 48 -12.79 -28.99 -0.63
N GLU A 49 -12.48 -28.58 0.59
CA GLU A 49 -13.42 -28.41 1.70
C GLU A 49 -13.38 -26.97 2.23
N PRO A 50 -14.53 -26.36 2.54
CA PRO A 50 -14.58 -24.98 3.01
C PRO A 50 -13.82 -24.82 4.33
N TRP A 51 -13.07 -23.72 4.43
CA TRP A 51 -12.56 -23.25 5.71
C TRP A 51 -13.65 -22.44 6.43
N PHE A 52 -13.84 -22.64 7.72
CA PHE A 52 -14.83 -21.91 8.51
C PHE A 52 -14.13 -20.84 9.34
N ASP A 53 -14.64 -19.61 9.29
CA ASP A 53 -14.13 -18.54 10.13
C ASP A 53 -14.61 -18.63 11.59
N ALA A 54 -14.17 -17.69 12.43
CA ALA A 54 -14.50 -17.67 13.85
C ALA A 54 -16.02 -17.51 14.13
N MET A 55 -16.79 -17.05 13.15
CA MET A 55 -18.25 -16.92 13.21
C MET A 55 -18.96 -18.16 12.66
N GLY A 56 -18.22 -19.13 12.11
CA GLY A 56 -18.74 -20.33 11.49
C GLY A 56 -19.22 -20.13 10.05
N GLU A 57 -18.82 -19.02 9.40
CA GLU A 57 -19.14 -18.79 8.00
C GLU A 57 -18.18 -19.59 7.10
N PRO A 58 -18.67 -20.32 6.08
CA PRO A 58 -17.83 -21.10 5.19
C PRO A 58 -17.17 -20.24 4.11
N HIS A 59 -15.90 -20.53 3.82
CA HIS A 59 -15.10 -19.92 2.76
C HIS A 59 -14.52 -21.01 1.85
N ASP A 60 -15.06 -21.14 0.64
CA ASP A 60 -14.56 -22.07 -0.38
C ASP A 60 -13.26 -21.58 -1.07
N SER A 61 -12.85 -20.35 -0.77
CA SER A 61 -11.67 -19.73 -1.36
C SER A 61 -11.02 -18.72 -0.42
N LEU A 62 -9.69 -18.68 -0.44
CA LEU A 62 -8.87 -17.82 0.40
C LEU A 62 -7.92 -16.97 -0.44
N VAL A 63 -7.52 -15.82 0.09
CA VAL A 63 -6.47 -14.99 -0.51
C VAL A 63 -5.15 -15.30 0.16
N LEU A 64 -4.15 -15.68 -0.62
CA LEU A 64 -2.78 -15.87 -0.20
C LEU A 64 -1.95 -14.66 -0.60
N LYS A 65 -1.22 -14.08 0.36
CA LYS A 65 -0.24 -13.03 0.12
C LYS A 65 1.14 -13.55 0.52
N ALA A 66 2.05 -13.61 -0.44
CA ALA A 66 3.46 -13.87 -0.22
C ALA A 66 4.23 -12.55 -0.23
N TYR A 67 4.80 -12.22 0.93
CA TYR A 67 5.52 -10.97 1.14
C TYR A 67 6.83 -10.95 0.35
N ARG A 68 7.10 -9.84 -0.33
CA ARG A 68 8.33 -9.65 -1.09
C ARG A 68 9.57 -9.72 -0.20
N PRO A 69 10.54 -10.62 -0.47
CA PRO A 69 11.78 -10.65 0.27
C PRO A 69 12.49 -9.29 0.26
N GLY A 70 12.89 -8.83 1.44
CA GLY A 70 13.63 -7.58 1.62
C GLY A 70 12.80 -6.29 1.58
N ARG A 71 11.48 -6.33 1.29
CA ARG A 71 10.63 -5.13 1.39
C ARG A 71 10.33 -4.78 2.84
N TRP A 72 9.80 -5.75 3.60
CA TRP A 72 9.48 -5.61 5.01
C TRP A 72 10.24 -6.64 5.83
N SER A 73 10.74 -6.23 6.99
CA SER A 73 11.23 -7.17 8.00
C SER A 73 10.06 -7.95 8.61
N LEU A 74 10.34 -9.13 9.16
CA LEU A 74 9.32 -9.94 9.82
C LEU A 74 8.57 -9.15 10.91
N ALA A 75 9.28 -8.36 11.71
CA ALA A 75 8.67 -7.53 12.75
C ALA A 75 7.69 -6.48 12.18
N GLN A 76 8.01 -5.90 11.03
CA GLN A 76 7.11 -4.96 10.34
C GLN A 76 5.86 -5.66 9.82
N VAL A 77 5.99 -6.84 9.21
CA VAL A 77 4.82 -7.61 8.75
C VAL A 77 3.90 -7.96 9.92
N LEU A 78 4.47 -8.42 11.05
CA LEU A 78 3.70 -8.73 12.25
C LEU A 78 3.00 -7.51 12.85
N GLU A 79 3.57 -6.30 12.72
CA GLU A 79 2.90 -5.07 13.13
C GLU A 79 1.69 -4.71 12.26
N GLU A 80 1.76 -4.92 10.93
CA GLU A 80 0.59 -4.78 10.04
C GLU A 80 -0.51 -5.75 10.47
N HIS A 81 -0.15 -7.01 10.72
CA HIS A 81 -1.12 -8.02 11.15
C HIS A 81 -1.75 -7.63 12.49
N ARG A 82 -0.94 -7.18 13.46
CA ARG A 82 -1.45 -6.69 14.75
C ARG A 82 -2.41 -5.51 14.56
N PHE A 83 -2.10 -4.58 13.67
CA PHE A 83 -2.99 -3.46 13.41
C PHE A 83 -4.30 -3.92 12.76
N ALA A 84 -4.24 -4.86 11.82
CA ALA A 84 -5.43 -5.47 11.23
C ALA A 84 -6.31 -6.15 12.29
N TYR A 85 -5.71 -6.85 13.25
CA TYR A 85 -6.43 -7.43 14.39
C TYR A 85 -7.06 -6.37 15.29
N ASP A 86 -6.33 -5.33 15.69
CA ASP A 86 -6.88 -4.25 16.50
C ASP A 86 -8.10 -3.58 15.84
N LEU A 87 -8.07 -3.44 14.50
CA LEU A 87 -9.16 -2.88 13.72
C LEU A 87 -10.37 -3.83 13.70
N ALA A 88 -10.14 -5.11 13.46
CA ALA A 88 -11.19 -6.13 13.48
C ALA A 88 -11.84 -6.26 14.88
N GLU A 89 -11.03 -6.28 15.95
CA GLU A 89 -11.50 -6.29 17.35
C GLU A 89 -12.33 -5.04 17.71
N ALA A 90 -12.04 -3.91 17.07
CA ALA A 90 -12.83 -2.69 17.20
C ALA A 90 -14.08 -2.66 16.29
N GLU A 91 -14.42 -3.79 15.67
CA GLU A 91 -15.55 -3.97 14.75
C GLU A 91 -15.47 -3.05 13.52
N LEU A 92 -14.26 -2.80 13.02
CA LEU A 92 -14.07 -2.18 11.72
C LEU A 92 -14.05 -3.27 10.63
N PRO A 93 -14.71 -3.03 9.49
CA PRO A 93 -14.73 -3.97 8.38
C PRO A 93 -13.40 -3.93 7.62
N VAL A 94 -12.37 -4.55 8.20
CA VAL A 94 -11.03 -4.71 7.63
C VAL A 94 -10.76 -6.21 7.51
N ALA A 95 -10.17 -6.63 6.40
CA ALA A 95 -9.73 -8.02 6.26
C ALA A 95 -8.49 -8.26 7.13
N ALA A 96 -8.65 -8.91 8.29
CA ALA A 96 -7.54 -9.38 9.09
C ALA A 96 -6.99 -10.71 8.54
N PRO A 97 -5.66 -10.97 8.65
CA PRO A 97 -5.10 -12.25 8.27
C PRO A 97 -5.63 -13.36 9.18
N ILE A 98 -5.87 -14.54 8.62
CA ILE A 98 -6.27 -15.73 9.36
C ILE A 98 -5.21 -16.03 10.43
N ASN A 99 -5.66 -16.25 11.66
CA ASN A 99 -4.82 -16.80 12.71
C ASN A 99 -4.56 -18.28 12.38
N LEU A 100 -3.39 -18.55 11.79
CA LEU A 100 -2.98 -19.87 11.35
C LEU A 100 -2.80 -20.83 12.54
N ARG A 101 -2.39 -20.32 13.71
CA ARG A 101 -2.20 -21.14 14.92
C ARG A 101 -3.52 -21.67 15.47
N GLU A 102 -4.57 -20.86 15.41
CA GLU A 102 -5.91 -21.23 15.86
C GLU A 102 -6.66 -22.04 14.79
N SER A 103 -6.45 -21.73 13.52
CA SER A 103 -7.20 -22.33 12.40
C SER A 103 -6.62 -23.65 11.92
N PHE A 104 -5.32 -23.88 12.11
CA PHE A 104 -4.59 -24.99 11.54
C PHE A 104 -3.65 -25.63 12.57
N ALA A 105 -3.32 -26.91 12.38
CA ALA A 105 -2.37 -27.64 13.24
C ALA A 105 -0.91 -27.28 12.88
N ALA A 106 -0.58 -25.99 12.88
CA ALA A 106 0.70 -25.47 12.42
C ALA A 106 1.67 -25.21 13.59
N SER A 107 2.87 -25.82 13.54
CA SER A 107 3.92 -25.64 14.57
C SER A 107 4.95 -24.56 14.22
N ASP A 108 5.24 -24.39 12.93
CA ASP A 108 6.39 -23.62 12.44
C ASP A 108 5.92 -22.27 11.86
N LEU A 109 5.32 -21.46 12.73
CA LEU A 109 4.79 -20.14 12.40
C LEU A 109 5.64 -19.01 12.97
N ALA A 110 5.71 -17.90 12.23
CA ALA A 110 6.17 -16.63 12.77
C ALA A 110 4.96 -15.84 13.30
N GLY A 111 4.92 -15.62 14.62
CA GLY A 111 3.72 -15.13 15.29
C GLY A 111 2.57 -16.13 15.15
N ASP A 112 1.37 -15.64 14.85
CA ASP A 112 0.15 -16.45 14.75
C ASP A 112 -0.42 -16.53 13.33
N SER A 113 0.14 -15.79 12.37
CA SER A 113 -0.48 -15.57 11.07
C SER A 113 0.47 -15.66 9.87
N LEU A 114 1.76 -15.86 10.10
CA LEU A 114 2.75 -16.03 9.03
C LEU A 114 3.34 -17.42 9.07
N MET A 115 3.41 -18.06 7.92
CA MET A 115 4.17 -19.27 7.70
C MET A 115 5.37 -18.97 6.79
N TRP A 116 6.44 -19.76 6.92
CA TRP A 116 7.57 -19.71 6.01
C TRP A 116 7.39 -20.73 4.87
N ILE A 117 7.38 -20.27 3.63
CA ILE A 117 7.49 -21.11 2.43
C ILE A 117 8.70 -20.60 1.67
N ASP A 118 9.82 -21.34 1.71
CA ASP A 118 11.11 -20.86 1.20
C ASP A 118 11.00 -20.23 -0.20
N PRO A 119 11.40 -18.96 -0.41
CA PRO A 119 12.12 -18.06 0.50
C PRO A 119 11.27 -16.90 1.06
N VAL A 120 9.96 -17.08 1.21
CA VAL A 120 9.01 -16.01 1.53
C VAL A 120 8.17 -16.30 2.77
N PHE A 121 7.75 -15.24 3.44
CA PHE A 121 6.65 -15.34 4.41
C PHE A 121 5.32 -15.24 3.70
N VAL A 122 4.39 -16.10 4.10
CA VAL A 122 3.05 -16.22 3.52
C VAL A 122 2.02 -16.08 4.62
N ALA A 123 0.94 -15.35 4.31
CA ALA A 123 -0.26 -15.29 5.13
C ALA A 123 -1.51 -15.51 4.27
N LEU A 124 -2.61 -15.84 4.95
CA LEU A 124 -3.91 -16.14 4.35
C LEU A 124 -4.95 -15.15 4.87
N TRP A 125 -5.88 -14.76 4.00
CA TRP A 125 -7.02 -13.92 4.34
C TRP A 125 -8.32 -14.58 3.87
N PRO A 126 -9.43 -14.42 4.62
CA PRO A 126 -10.74 -14.74 4.08
C PRO A 126 -11.02 -13.85 2.87
N ARG A 127 -11.52 -14.45 1.78
CA ARG A 127 -11.84 -13.69 0.58
C ARG A 127 -12.96 -12.69 0.88
N GLN A 128 -12.67 -11.40 0.71
CA GLN A 128 -13.69 -10.37 0.76
C GLN A 128 -14.29 -10.16 -0.64
N GLY A 129 -15.61 -10.24 -0.74
CA GLY A 129 -16.36 -9.84 -1.92
C GLY A 129 -16.62 -8.33 -1.93
N GLY A 130 -17.01 -7.79 -3.08
CA GLY A 130 -17.44 -6.41 -3.20
C GLY A 130 -17.05 -5.77 -4.52
N ARG A 131 -17.61 -4.60 -4.81
CA ARG A 131 -17.25 -3.75 -5.94
C ARG A 131 -16.76 -2.40 -5.43
N ALA A 132 -16.03 -1.65 -6.25
CA ALA A 132 -15.71 -0.28 -5.90
C ALA A 132 -17.00 0.50 -5.58
N PRO A 133 -17.00 1.36 -4.54
CA PRO A 133 -18.17 2.14 -4.16
C PRO A 133 -18.62 3.13 -5.25
N ASP A 134 -19.92 3.44 -5.26
CA ASP A 134 -20.48 4.52 -6.08
C ASP A 134 -20.26 5.88 -5.39
N MET A 135 -19.39 6.68 -5.99
CA MET A 135 -18.83 7.88 -5.38
C MET A 135 -19.72 9.11 -5.44
N ASP A 136 -20.73 9.10 -6.31
CA ASP A 136 -21.64 10.22 -6.48
C ASP A 136 -22.71 10.27 -5.37
N ARG A 137 -22.70 9.28 -4.47
CA ARG A 137 -23.67 9.15 -3.38
C ARG A 137 -23.13 9.76 -2.08
N PRO A 138 -23.75 10.82 -1.54
CA PRO A 138 -23.32 11.43 -0.28
C PRO A 138 -23.28 10.47 0.91
N GLU A 139 -24.20 9.50 0.93
CA GLU A 139 -24.29 8.46 1.96
C GLU A 139 -23.03 7.56 2.01
N VAL A 140 -22.43 7.29 0.85
CA VAL A 140 -21.19 6.50 0.73
C VAL A 140 -20.03 7.29 1.32
N LEU A 141 -19.91 8.57 0.96
CA LEU A 141 -18.89 9.48 1.50
C LEU A 141 -19.00 9.62 3.02
N GLU A 142 -20.22 9.73 3.56
CA GLU A 142 -20.44 9.82 4.99
C GLU A 142 -19.99 8.54 5.72
N ARG A 143 -20.37 7.36 5.19
CA ARG A 143 -19.93 6.06 5.75
C ARG A 143 -18.42 5.90 5.70
N MET A 144 -17.78 6.36 4.63
CA MET A 144 -16.32 6.39 4.49
C MET A 144 -15.68 7.29 5.55
N GLY A 145 -16.18 8.51 5.72
CA GLY A 145 -15.69 9.43 6.74
C GLY A 145 -15.79 8.86 8.15
N ARG A 146 -16.93 8.23 8.50
CA ARG A 146 -17.09 7.54 9.79
C ARG A 146 -16.12 6.38 9.96
N PHE A 147 -15.88 5.59 8.91
CA PHE A 147 -14.91 4.50 8.96
C PHE A 147 -13.50 5.03 9.22
N ILE A 148 -13.04 6.03 8.45
CA ILE A 148 -11.69 6.58 8.58
C ILE A 148 -11.50 7.18 9.97
N ALA A 149 -12.50 7.89 10.49
CA ALA A 149 -12.47 8.40 11.86
C ALA A 149 -12.33 7.28 12.90
N ARG A 150 -13.05 6.16 12.75
CA ARG A 150 -12.90 4.99 13.63
C ARG A 150 -11.52 4.33 13.49
N LEU A 151 -11.01 4.21 12.26
CA LEU A 151 -9.69 3.64 11.98
C LEU A 151 -8.62 4.48 12.66
N HIS A 152 -8.69 5.81 12.53
CA HIS A 152 -7.79 6.74 13.22
C HIS A 152 -7.96 6.68 14.73
N GLY A 153 -9.17 6.48 15.24
CA GLY A 153 -9.44 6.23 16.66
C GLY A 153 -8.69 5.01 17.21
N VAL A 154 -8.67 3.90 16.46
CA VAL A 154 -7.85 2.71 16.79
C VAL A 154 -6.37 2.99 16.60
N GLY A 155 -6.02 3.69 15.53
CA GLY A 155 -4.65 4.03 15.16
C GLY A 155 -3.92 4.90 16.18
N ARG A 156 -4.66 5.69 16.98
CA ARG A 156 -4.14 6.49 18.09
C ARG A 156 -3.86 5.71 19.37
N ARG A 157 -4.38 4.48 19.52
CA ARG A 157 -4.26 3.70 20.78
C ARG A 157 -2.83 3.26 21.08
N GLN A 158 -2.07 2.96 20.04
CA GLN A 158 -0.67 2.57 20.15
C GLN A 158 0.10 2.97 18.88
N ALA A 159 1.42 3.09 18.99
CA ALA A 159 2.30 3.38 17.87
C ALA A 159 2.86 2.10 17.25
N PHE A 160 3.23 2.15 15.98
CA PHE A 160 4.18 1.17 15.45
C PHE A 160 5.58 1.43 16.00
N HIS A 161 6.31 0.37 16.27
CA HIS A 161 7.71 0.39 16.69
C HIS A 161 8.66 0.08 15.52
N HIS A 162 8.24 -0.73 14.55
CA HIS A 162 9.06 -1.20 13.45
C HIS A 162 8.64 -0.66 12.08
N ARG A 163 7.33 -0.46 11.83
CA ARG A 163 6.84 0.15 10.59
C ARG A 163 7.43 1.53 10.38
N SER A 164 7.58 1.91 9.12
CA SER A 164 8.14 3.20 8.76
C SER A 164 7.31 4.35 9.36
N GLY A 165 8.02 5.39 9.78
CA GLY A 165 7.39 6.64 10.18
C GLY A 165 7.17 7.57 8.99
N PHE A 166 6.29 8.55 9.16
CA PHE A 166 6.10 9.63 8.20
C PHE A 166 7.36 10.48 8.09
N ARG A 167 7.94 10.53 6.89
CA ARG A 167 9.20 11.24 6.60
C ARG A 167 8.97 12.62 5.96
N GLY A 168 7.71 13.06 5.84
CA GLY A 168 7.38 14.34 5.20
C GLY A 168 7.99 14.47 3.80
N LEU A 169 8.50 15.64 3.46
CA LEU A 169 9.12 15.89 2.15
C LEU A 169 10.44 15.13 1.93
N ALA A 170 11.05 14.55 2.97
CA ALA A 170 12.31 13.83 2.83
C ALA A 170 12.18 12.58 1.95
N SER A 171 11.05 11.86 1.99
CA SER A 171 10.84 10.70 1.12
C SER A 171 10.76 11.11 -0.36
N ALA A 172 10.11 12.24 -0.65
CA ALA A 172 10.04 12.77 -2.00
C ALA A 172 11.42 13.25 -2.50
N PHE A 173 12.24 13.86 -1.63
CA PHE A 173 13.62 14.20 -2.00
C PHE A 173 14.46 12.95 -2.30
N ASP A 174 14.37 11.91 -1.46
CA ASP A 174 15.05 10.63 -1.68
C ASP A 174 14.61 10.01 -3.02
N ALA A 175 13.32 10.09 -3.37
CA ALA A 175 12.78 9.60 -4.63
C ALA A 175 13.36 10.34 -5.84
N ILE A 176 13.44 11.67 -5.80
CA ILE A 176 14.08 12.45 -6.87
C ILE A 176 15.57 12.08 -6.98
N ASP A 177 16.26 11.87 -5.87
CA ASP A 177 17.68 11.46 -5.87
C ASP A 177 17.88 10.08 -6.51
N GLN A 178 16.95 9.14 -6.28
CA GLN A 178 16.94 7.83 -6.93
C GLN A 178 16.74 7.94 -8.44
N VAL A 179 15.76 8.74 -8.89
CA VAL A 179 15.56 8.99 -10.33
C VAL A 179 16.79 9.65 -10.95
N ALA A 180 17.40 10.62 -10.24
CA ALA A 180 18.62 11.30 -10.69
C ALA A 180 19.82 10.34 -10.82
N ALA A 181 19.93 9.33 -9.95
CA ALA A 181 20.97 8.30 -10.06
C ALA A 181 20.81 7.45 -11.33
N LEU A 182 19.57 7.25 -11.77
CA LEU A 182 19.21 6.49 -12.97
C LEU A 182 19.15 7.35 -14.25
N ARG A 183 19.38 8.66 -14.17
CA ARG A 183 19.22 9.61 -15.29
C ARG A 183 19.86 9.19 -16.62
N LYS A 184 20.99 8.47 -16.58
CA LYS A 184 21.70 8.02 -17.79
C LYS A 184 20.95 6.92 -18.56
N LEU A 185 20.02 6.26 -17.89
CA LEU A 185 19.17 5.19 -18.43
C LEU A 185 17.78 5.72 -18.82
N LEU A 186 17.51 7.00 -18.58
CA LEU A 186 16.21 7.64 -18.82
C LEU A 186 16.31 8.64 -19.99
N PRO A 187 15.18 8.99 -20.63
CA PRO A 187 15.15 10.01 -21.68
C PRO A 187 15.67 11.36 -21.20
N GLN A 188 16.24 12.16 -22.09
CA GLN A 188 16.76 13.50 -21.77
C GLN A 188 15.69 14.43 -21.17
N ALA A 189 14.41 14.21 -21.48
CA ALA A 189 13.29 14.92 -20.88
C ALA A 189 13.25 14.80 -19.34
N CYS A 190 13.82 13.74 -18.77
CA CYS A 190 13.97 13.53 -17.33
C CYS A 190 14.76 14.65 -16.64
N ASP A 191 15.72 15.30 -17.30
CA ASP A 191 16.52 16.38 -16.69
C ASP A 191 15.65 17.59 -16.31
N ARG A 192 14.68 17.93 -17.18
CA ARG A 192 13.71 19.00 -16.90
C ARG A 192 12.82 18.61 -15.73
N TRP A 193 12.36 17.35 -15.72
CA TRP A 193 11.53 16.79 -14.65
C TRP A 193 12.22 16.87 -13.29
N LEU A 194 13.49 16.45 -13.20
CA LEU A 194 14.29 16.54 -11.97
C LEU A 194 14.39 17.98 -11.45
N GLY A 195 14.59 18.95 -12.35
CA GLY A 195 14.66 20.37 -12.01
C GLY A 195 13.34 20.90 -11.44
N THR A 196 12.23 20.65 -12.12
CA THR A 196 10.89 21.11 -11.69
C THR A 196 10.44 20.41 -10.42
N ALA A 197 10.63 19.09 -10.30
CA ALA A 197 10.30 18.33 -9.10
C ALA A 197 11.05 18.88 -7.87
N ARG A 198 12.34 19.19 -8.02
CA ARG A 198 13.13 19.82 -6.94
C ARG A 198 12.60 21.20 -6.59
N ALA A 199 12.17 21.99 -7.58
CA ALA A 199 11.56 23.30 -7.35
C ALA A 199 10.23 23.19 -6.59
N CYS A 200 9.39 22.19 -6.90
CA CYS A 200 8.17 21.89 -6.15
C CYS A 200 8.51 21.60 -4.68
N LEU A 201 9.39 20.63 -4.40
CA LEU A 201 9.72 20.27 -3.02
C LEU A 201 10.36 21.42 -2.24
N ASN A 202 11.24 22.19 -2.86
CA ASN A 202 11.83 23.37 -2.22
C ASN A 202 10.78 24.45 -1.90
N THR A 203 9.75 24.60 -2.74
CA THR A 203 8.65 25.55 -2.50
C THR A 203 7.73 25.02 -1.41
N ALA A 204 7.35 23.73 -1.48
CA ALA A 204 6.57 23.07 -0.45
C ALA A 204 7.25 23.17 0.93
N GLN A 205 8.57 22.97 1.00
CA GLN A 205 9.34 23.08 2.23
C GLN A 205 9.26 24.48 2.85
N LYS A 206 9.22 25.53 2.03
CA LYS A 206 9.03 26.92 2.49
C LYS A 206 7.60 27.16 2.97
N VAL A 207 6.61 26.64 2.24
CA VAL A 207 5.18 26.76 2.58
C VAL A 207 4.88 26.14 3.95
N ILE A 208 5.48 24.98 4.25
CA ILE A 208 5.23 24.26 5.50
C ILE A 208 6.22 24.59 6.63
N ALA A 209 7.21 25.46 6.40
CA ALA A 209 8.33 25.69 7.33
C ALA A 209 7.88 26.09 8.73
N ASP A 210 6.81 26.88 8.83
CA ASP A 210 6.28 27.42 10.08
C ASP A 210 5.12 26.59 10.66
N LEU A 211 4.76 25.46 10.03
CA LEU A 211 3.70 24.60 10.53
C LEU A 211 4.23 23.73 11.68
N PRO A 212 3.41 23.49 12.72
CA PRO A 212 3.77 22.54 13.75
C PRO A 212 3.93 21.14 13.17
N ALA A 213 4.81 20.34 13.78
CA ALA A 213 4.93 18.93 13.43
C ALA A 213 3.56 18.25 13.59
N PRO A 214 3.12 17.45 12.61
CA PRO A 214 1.82 16.81 12.70
C PRO A 214 1.80 15.76 13.80
N LYS A 215 0.64 15.57 14.42
CA LYS A 215 0.39 14.40 15.27
C LYS A 215 0.37 13.15 14.39
N LEU A 216 1.11 12.14 14.81
CA LEU A 216 1.21 10.87 14.10
C LEU A 216 0.34 9.81 14.79
N LEU A 217 -0.31 8.98 14.00
CA LEU A 217 -1.05 7.81 14.42
C LEU A 217 -0.79 6.67 13.42
N ARG A 218 -1.20 5.44 13.74
CA ARG A 218 -1.20 4.36 12.76
C ARG A 218 -2.29 4.63 11.73
N ILE A 219 -1.91 4.75 10.46
CA ILE A 219 -2.79 5.04 9.33
C ILE A 219 -2.79 3.87 8.34
N HIS A 220 -3.76 3.86 7.42
CA HIS A 220 -3.76 2.90 6.31
C HIS A 220 -2.55 3.13 5.40
N GLY A 221 -2.19 4.39 5.15
CA GLY A 221 -0.97 4.76 4.44
C GLY A 221 -1.04 4.67 2.92
N ASP A 222 -2.02 3.94 2.38
CA ASP A 222 -2.38 3.87 0.96
C ASP A 222 -3.90 3.86 0.75
N MET A 223 -4.57 4.86 1.31
CA MET A 223 -6.04 4.93 1.27
C MET A 223 -6.52 5.48 -0.08
N HIS A 224 -7.07 4.63 -0.94
CA HIS A 224 -7.72 5.02 -2.19
C HIS A 224 -8.90 4.09 -2.53
N TRP A 225 -9.76 4.49 -3.47
CA TRP A 225 -10.99 3.78 -3.82
C TRP A 225 -10.78 2.34 -4.34
N GLY A 226 -9.58 2.00 -4.79
CA GLY A 226 -9.23 0.64 -5.21
C GLY A 226 -9.04 -0.33 -4.04
N ASN A 227 -8.71 0.18 -2.86
CA ASN A 227 -8.53 -0.59 -1.62
C ASN A 227 -9.81 -0.66 -0.76
N VAL A 228 -10.95 -0.25 -1.33
CA VAL A 228 -12.27 -0.28 -0.69
C VAL A 228 -13.20 -1.19 -1.49
N LEU A 229 -13.59 -2.31 -0.90
CA LEU A 229 -14.55 -3.25 -1.47
C LEU A 229 -15.93 -3.02 -0.84
N TRP A 230 -16.93 -2.70 -1.64
CA TRP A 230 -18.27 -2.39 -1.14
C TRP A 230 -19.24 -3.56 -1.37
N THR A 231 -19.93 -3.96 -0.30
CA THR A 231 -21.02 -4.95 -0.30
C THR A 231 -22.31 -4.33 0.21
N GLU A 232 -23.42 -5.08 0.17
CA GLU A 232 -24.68 -4.64 0.81
C GLU A 232 -24.52 -4.45 2.33
N ALA A 233 -23.66 -5.25 2.97
CA ALA A 233 -23.35 -5.12 4.40
C ALA A 233 -22.50 -3.87 4.69
N GLY A 234 -21.64 -3.46 3.76
CA GLY A 234 -20.87 -2.22 3.86
C GLY A 234 -19.51 -2.25 3.18
N PRO A 235 -18.66 -1.23 3.43
CA PRO A 235 -17.29 -1.24 2.96
C PRO A 235 -16.48 -2.31 3.70
N HIS A 236 -15.56 -2.95 2.99
CA HIS A 236 -14.47 -3.75 3.50
C HIS A 236 -13.18 -3.13 2.99
N PHE A 237 -12.29 -2.78 3.90
CA PHE A 237 -10.99 -2.23 3.55
C PHE A 237 -9.97 -3.35 3.47
N VAL A 238 -9.15 -3.29 2.44
CA VAL A 238 -8.12 -4.28 2.14
C VAL A 238 -6.77 -3.60 1.99
N ASP A 239 -5.72 -4.41 2.08
CA ASP A 239 -4.33 -4.03 1.83
C ASP A 239 -3.71 -3.00 2.79
N LEU A 240 -3.38 -3.45 4.00
CA LEU A 240 -2.61 -2.68 4.98
C LEU A 240 -1.08 -2.78 4.76
N ASP A 241 -0.61 -3.18 3.58
CA ASP A 241 0.83 -3.40 3.33
C ASP A 241 1.67 -2.15 3.49
N ASP A 242 1.07 -0.98 3.25
CA ASP A 242 1.71 0.34 3.36
C ASP A 242 1.26 1.12 4.61
N CYS A 243 0.67 0.41 5.60
CA CYS A 243 0.36 1.00 6.89
C CYS A 243 1.63 1.51 7.58
N ARG A 244 1.50 2.68 8.23
CA ARG A 244 2.64 3.42 8.79
C ARG A 244 2.20 4.36 9.89
N MET A 245 3.16 4.92 10.62
CA MET A 245 2.88 6.10 11.44
C MET A 245 2.78 7.32 10.53
N GLY A 246 1.66 8.02 10.53
CA GLY A 246 1.46 9.19 9.69
C GLY A 246 0.36 10.14 10.17
N PRO A 247 0.26 11.33 9.55
CA PRO A 247 -0.81 12.26 9.85
C PRO A 247 -2.14 11.77 9.26
N ALA A 248 -3.24 12.04 9.94
CA ALA A 248 -4.59 11.63 9.50
C ALA A 248 -4.91 12.07 8.06
N ILE A 249 -4.40 13.25 7.65
CA ILE A 249 -4.62 13.78 6.30
C ILE A 249 -4.09 12.83 5.21
N SER A 250 -3.09 11.99 5.50
CA SER A 250 -2.54 11.02 4.55
C SER A 250 -3.56 9.99 4.06
N ASP A 251 -4.55 9.63 4.88
CA ASP A 251 -5.63 8.73 4.45
C ASP A 251 -6.83 9.48 3.84
N LEU A 252 -6.93 10.79 4.03
CA LEU A 252 -8.08 11.59 3.60
C LEU A 252 -7.84 12.26 2.25
N TRP A 253 -6.66 12.83 2.05
CA TRP A 253 -6.36 13.62 0.86
C TRP A 253 -6.52 12.83 -0.46
N PRO A 254 -6.15 11.54 -0.59
CA PRO A 254 -6.27 10.84 -1.88
C PRO A 254 -7.74 10.57 -2.26
N LEU A 255 -8.64 10.57 -1.27
CA LEU A 255 -10.07 10.42 -1.49
C LEU A 255 -10.72 11.74 -1.93
N LEU A 256 -10.19 12.88 -1.44
CA LEU A 256 -10.71 14.22 -1.72
C LEU A 256 -10.24 14.79 -3.05
N SER A 257 -9.03 14.45 -3.49
CA SER A 257 -8.46 14.94 -4.76
C SER A 257 -9.15 14.33 -5.99
N GLY A 258 -9.95 13.28 -5.84
CA GLY A 258 -10.61 12.56 -6.95
C GLY A 258 -9.62 11.88 -7.92
N GLN A 259 -8.33 12.09 -7.69
CA GLN A 259 -7.21 11.46 -8.36
C GLN A 259 -6.44 10.76 -7.26
N GLY A 260 -6.32 9.43 -7.38
CA GLY A 260 -5.39 8.64 -6.57
C GLY A 260 -3.97 8.99 -6.98
N GLU A 261 -3.57 10.25 -6.79
CA GLU A 261 -2.22 10.72 -7.03
C GLU A 261 -1.34 10.08 -5.95
N GLU A 262 -0.85 8.90 -6.27
CA GLU A 262 0.41 8.42 -5.72
C GLU A 262 1.44 9.56 -5.90
N LEU A 263 2.19 9.88 -4.84
CA LEU A 263 3.15 11.00 -4.87
C LEU A 263 4.03 10.86 -6.11
N GLU A 264 3.88 11.78 -7.07
CA GLU A 264 4.37 11.59 -8.45
C GLU A 264 5.86 11.19 -8.48
N ALA A 265 6.69 11.88 -7.70
CA ALA A 265 8.11 11.59 -7.59
C ALA A 265 8.40 10.19 -7.01
N GLU A 266 7.64 9.76 -6.01
CA GLU A 266 7.79 8.43 -5.39
C GLU A 266 7.37 7.33 -6.36
N HIS A 267 6.25 7.50 -7.06
CA HIS A 267 5.80 6.57 -8.10
C HIS A 267 6.79 6.49 -9.28
N THR A 268 7.30 7.63 -9.76
CA THR A 268 8.34 7.66 -10.79
C THR A 268 9.62 6.94 -10.34
N ALA A 269 10.08 7.17 -9.10
CA ALA A 269 11.23 6.46 -8.54
C ALA A 269 10.95 4.95 -8.41
N TRP A 270 9.73 4.58 -8.00
CA TRP A 270 9.31 3.20 -7.86
C TRP A 270 9.37 2.43 -9.19
N ILE A 271 8.87 3.02 -10.29
CA ILE A 271 9.00 2.46 -11.64
C ILE A 271 10.48 2.40 -12.05
N ALA A 272 11.21 3.52 -11.91
CA ALA A 272 12.59 3.64 -12.37
C ALA A 272 13.50 2.56 -11.76
N ASN A 273 13.41 2.35 -10.44
CA ASN A 273 14.22 1.38 -9.71
C ASN A 273 13.91 -0.08 -10.06
N ARG A 274 12.77 -0.35 -10.71
CA ARG A 274 12.30 -1.70 -11.05
C ARG A 274 12.20 -1.91 -12.56
N TYR A 275 12.62 -0.95 -13.38
CA TYR A 275 12.41 -1.00 -14.82
C TYR A 275 13.20 -2.12 -15.53
N ASP A 276 14.24 -2.66 -14.87
CA ASP A 276 14.95 -3.86 -15.34
C ASP A 276 14.12 -5.16 -15.19
N ASP A 277 13.08 -5.18 -14.35
CA ASP A 277 12.15 -6.31 -14.24
C ASP A 277 11.22 -6.31 -15.47
N PRO A 278 11.14 -7.39 -16.27
CA PRO A 278 10.31 -7.45 -17.47
C PRO A 278 8.82 -7.17 -17.25
N ALA A 279 8.29 -7.28 -16.03
CA ALA A 279 6.92 -6.88 -15.72
C ALA A 279 6.72 -5.35 -15.83
N PHE A 280 7.72 -4.54 -15.50
CA PHE A 280 7.61 -3.08 -15.45
C PHE A 280 7.53 -2.42 -16.82
N PRO A 281 8.40 -2.71 -17.82
CA PRO A 281 8.22 -2.21 -19.18
C PRO A 281 6.92 -2.65 -19.84
N ARG A 282 6.37 -3.82 -19.46
CA ARG A 282 5.07 -4.29 -19.97
C ARG A 282 3.89 -3.53 -19.34
N ALA A 283 3.97 -3.23 -18.04
CA ALA A 283 2.93 -2.50 -17.33
C ALA A 283 3.00 -0.98 -17.59
N PHE A 284 4.19 -0.44 -17.81
CA PHE A 284 4.47 0.98 -17.98
C PHE A 284 5.22 1.24 -19.30
N PRO A 285 4.68 0.85 -20.47
CA PRO A 285 5.39 0.92 -21.75
C PRO A 285 5.81 2.34 -22.15
N GLY A 286 5.06 3.36 -21.72
CA GLY A 286 5.39 4.76 -22.00
C GLY A 286 6.51 5.33 -21.14
N PHE A 287 6.95 4.67 -20.06
CA PHE A 287 7.91 5.25 -19.11
C PHE A 287 9.27 5.59 -19.76
N ALA A 288 9.70 4.81 -20.75
CA ALA A 288 10.91 5.06 -21.52
C ALA A 288 10.70 6.08 -22.67
N GLU A 289 9.48 6.55 -22.91
CA GLU A 289 9.15 7.45 -24.01
C GLU A 289 9.15 8.93 -23.55
N PRO A 290 9.63 9.87 -24.37
CA PRO A 290 9.62 11.29 -24.04
C PRO A 290 8.24 11.84 -23.64
N ASP A 291 7.17 11.40 -24.30
CA ASP A 291 5.81 11.87 -24.07
C ASP A 291 5.33 11.63 -22.62
N TYR A 292 5.76 10.53 -22.00
CA TYR A 292 5.47 10.28 -20.58
C TYR A 292 6.05 11.38 -19.69
N TRP A 293 7.31 11.74 -19.94
CA TRP A 293 8.03 12.75 -19.17
C TRP A 293 7.49 14.15 -19.44
N ASP A 294 7.10 14.47 -20.67
CA ASP A 294 6.51 15.75 -21.00
C ASP A 294 5.12 15.93 -20.34
N ARG A 295 4.31 14.87 -20.24
CA ARG A 295 3.06 14.91 -19.46
C ARG A 295 3.31 15.12 -17.96
N ARG A 296 4.26 14.37 -17.39
CA ARG A 296 4.65 14.52 -15.98
C ARG A 296 5.20 15.90 -15.66
N MET A 297 5.99 16.45 -16.58
CA MET A 297 6.45 17.83 -16.51
C MET A 297 5.32 18.85 -16.41
N PHE A 298 4.28 18.70 -17.24
CA PHE A 298 3.12 19.59 -17.21
C PHE A 298 2.38 19.52 -15.86
N GLU A 299 2.19 18.33 -15.31
CA GLU A 299 1.60 18.12 -13.98
C GLU A 299 2.42 18.82 -12.88
N LEU A 300 3.75 18.64 -12.87
CA LEU A 300 4.64 19.31 -11.93
C LEU A 300 4.65 20.84 -12.08
N GLU A 301 4.58 21.37 -13.29
CA GLU A 301 4.52 22.82 -13.52
C GLU A 301 3.24 23.43 -12.94
N GLN A 302 2.11 22.72 -13.06
CA GLN A 302 0.85 23.12 -12.40
C GLN A 302 0.98 23.06 -10.88
N GLN A 303 1.53 21.98 -10.33
CA GLN A 303 1.77 21.86 -8.89
C GLN A 303 2.69 22.97 -8.37
N LEU A 304 3.76 23.31 -9.10
CA LEU A 304 4.65 24.41 -8.75
C LEU A 304 3.93 25.75 -8.72
N SER A 305 3.02 25.99 -9.66
CA SER A 305 2.18 27.20 -9.69
C SER A 305 1.29 27.29 -8.44
N VAL A 306 0.63 26.19 -8.07
CA VAL A 306 -0.20 26.11 -6.85
C VAL A 306 0.64 26.35 -5.59
N LEU A 307 1.82 25.74 -5.49
CA LEU A 307 2.72 25.90 -4.34
C LEU A 307 3.25 27.33 -4.22
N ARG A 308 3.58 27.98 -5.34
CA ARG A 308 4.00 29.39 -5.36
C ARG A 308 2.88 30.31 -4.91
N HIS A 309 1.68 30.11 -5.45
CA HIS A 309 0.51 30.87 -5.01
C HIS A 309 0.25 30.68 -3.50
N ALA A 310 0.35 29.45 -2.99
CA ALA A 310 0.18 29.17 -1.56
C ALA A 310 1.28 29.84 -0.70
N PHE A 311 2.52 29.89 -1.20
CA PHE A 311 3.62 30.60 -0.55
C PHE A 311 3.36 32.11 -0.50
N ASP A 312 2.94 32.71 -1.60
CA ASP A 312 2.70 34.15 -1.71
C ASP A 312 1.46 34.61 -0.92
N ALA A 313 0.39 33.81 -0.94
CA ALA A 313 -0.84 34.08 -0.20
C ALA A 313 -0.71 33.81 1.31
N GLY A 314 0.24 32.96 1.69
CA GLY A 314 0.33 32.38 3.04
C GLY A 314 -0.75 31.33 3.30
N ILE A 315 -0.44 30.31 4.10
CA ILE A 315 -1.46 29.36 4.55
C ILE A 315 -2.37 30.07 5.57
N PRO A 316 -3.70 30.04 5.40
CA PRO A 316 -4.62 30.51 6.41
C PRO A 316 -4.33 29.82 7.75
N LYS A 317 -3.89 30.58 8.76
CA LYS A 317 -3.70 30.08 10.13
C LYS A 317 -5.05 29.98 10.83
N GLY A 318 -5.92 29.09 10.34
CA GLY A 318 -7.13 28.70 11.05
C GLY A 318 -6.78 27.62 12.07
N GLU A 319 -7.42 27.66 13.25
CA GLU A 319 -7.50 26.50 14.15
C GLU A 319 -8.37 25.43 13.49
N ILE A 320 -7.85 24.75 12.45
CA ILE A 320 -8.45 23.49 12.02
C ILE A 320 -7.88 22.44 12.97
N ALA A 321 -8.55 22.28 14.11
CA ALA A 321 -8.35 21.14 14.97
C ALA A 321 -8.76 19.90 14.16
N TYR A 322 -7.78 19.11 13.74
CA TYR A 322 -7.98 17.71 13.39
C TYR A 322 -7.74 16.90 14.68
N ASP A 323 -8.66 17.04 15.62
CA ASP A 323 -8.73 16.24 16.84
C ASP A 323 -9.31 14.85 16.63
#